data_AF-A0A1G2XUS5-F1
#
_entry.id   AF-A0A1G2XUS5-F1
#
_cell.length_a   1.000
_cell.length_b   1.000
_cell.length_c   1.000
_cell.angle_alpha   90.00
_cell.angle_beta   90.00
_cell.angle_gamma   90.00
#
_symmetry.space_group_name_H-M   'P 1'
#
loop_
_entity.id
_entity.type
_entity.pdbx_description
1 polymer ?
#
loop_
_entity_poly.entity_id
_entity_poly.type
_entity_poly.pdbx_seq_one_letter_code
_entity_poly.pdbx_strand_id
1 'polypeptide(L)'
;MKVIEELFEENESEKKILEDNNISEATWRRWLSDKYFIMAISNRIETASLKNRILLAKILPSVTARLVHLCSSDNEDVSRKACITLLELQQNKDLDLQFEEEPQTQLDPETASKILAILAERKRKPKENTNTGCR
;
A
#
# COMPACT_ATOMS: atom_id res chain seq x y z
N MET A 1 -4.12 8.74 16.70
CA MET A 1 -5.25 8.41 17.60
C MET A 1 -4.71 7.32 18.50
N LYS A 2 -4.39 7.65 19.76
CA LYS A 2 -3.51 6.86 20.64
C LYS A 2 -3.85 5.36 20.68
N VAL A 3 -5.14 5.04 20.80
CA VAL A 3 -5.67 3.67 20.83
C VAL A 3 -5.31 2.85 19.57
N ILE A 4 -5.37 3.45 18.38
CA ILE A 4 -5.01 2.78 17.13
C ILE A 4 -3.49 2.58 17.04
N GLU A 5 -2.69 3.47 17.63
CA GLU A 5 -1.24 3.28 17.66
C GLU A 5 -0.87 2.13 18.60
N GLU A 6 -1.45 2.10 19.81
CA GLU A 6 -1.22 1.05 20.81
C GLU A 6 -1.67 -0.33 20.32
N LEU A 7 -2.80 -0.42 19.61
CA LEU A 7 -3.28 -1.66 18.96
C LEU A 7 -2.28 -2.31 18.00
N PHE A 8 -1.34 -1.53 17.46
CA PHE A 8 -0.39 -2.01 16.44
C PHE A 8 1.07 -1.97 16.91
N GLU A 9 1.39 -1.23 17.98
CA GLU A 9 2.74 -1.13 18.54
C GLU A 9 2.95 -2.08 19.73
N GLU A 10 1.91 -2.35 20.51
CA GLU A 10 1.97 -3.23 21.67
C GLU A 10 1.47 -4.63 21.29
N ASN A 11 2.23 -5.66 21.64
CA ASN A 11 1.83 -7.06 21.45
C ASN A 11 0.80 -7.49 22.52
N GLU A 12 -0.05 -6.56 22.92
CA GLU A 12 -0.99 -6.66 24.02
C GLU A 12 -2.40 -6.97 23.51
N SER A 13 -3.21 -7.61 24.36
CA SER A 13 -4.58 -7.93 23.99
C SER A 13 -5.43 -6.68 23.87
N GLU A 14 -6.32 -6.63 22.89
CA GLU A 14 -7.32 -5.56 22.69
C GLU A 14 -8.01 -5.13 23.98
N LYS A 15 -8.43 -6.09 24.82
CA LYS A 15 -9.08 -5.81 26.10
C LYS A 15 -8.24 -4.96 27.04
N LYS A 16 -6.93 -5.26 27.14
CA LYS A 16 -6.00 -4.54 28.00
C LYS A 16 -5.80 -3.10 27.52
N ILE A 17 -5.68 -2.90 26.21
CA ILE A 17 -5.57 -1.57 25.59
C ILE A 17 -6.83 -0.74 25.85
N LEU A 18 -8.02 -1.36 25.80
CA LEU A 18 -9.28 -0.68 26.12
C LEU A 18 -9.36 -0.31 27.60
N GLU A 19 -8.92 -1.18 28.50
CA GLU A 19 -8.84 -0.91 29.95
C GLU A 19 -7.87 0.24 30.25
N ASP A 20 -6.66 0.20 29.69
CA ASP A 20 -5.62 1.22 29.90
C ASP A 20 -6.02 2.60 29.37
N ASN A 21 -6.89 2.64 28.35
CA ASN A 21 -7.46 3.88 27.81
C ASN A 21 -8.81 4.28 28.43
N ASN A 22 -9.32 3.54 29.42
CA ASN A 22 -10.64 3.74 30.03
C ASN A 22 -11.80 3.76 29.00
N ILE A 23 -11.71 2.91 27.98
CA ILE A 23 -12.71 2.82 26.91
C ILE A 23 -13.72 1.73 27.26
N SER A 24 -14.97 2.13 27.42
CA SER A 24 -16.06 1.16 27.61
C SER A 24 -16.27 0.34 26.34
N GLU A 25 -16.69 -0.91 26.51
CA GLU A 25 -17.01 -1.80 25.39
C GLU A 25 -18.11 -1.21 24.46
N ALA A 26 -19.06 -0.46 25.02
CA ALA A 26 -20.10 0.22 24.25
C ALA A 26 -19.52 1.33 23.36
N THR A 27 -18.57 2.11 23.89
CA THR A 27 -17.85 3.14 23.12
C THR A 27 -17.01 2.50 22.02
N TRP A 28 -16.32 1.40 22.34
CA TRP A 28 -15.53 0.65 21.38
C TRP A 28 -16.39 0.12 20.22
N ARG A 29 -17.51 -0.54 20.51
CA ARG A 29 -18.46 -1.01 19.48
C ARG A 29 -19.01 0.12 18.62
N ARG A 30 -19.25 1.29 19.23
CA ARG A 30 -19.67 2.49 18.50
C ARG A 30 -18.58 2.96 17.53
N TRP A 31 -17.31 2.96 17.94
CA TRP A 31 -16.19 3.29 17.06
C TRP A 31 -16.02 2.28 15.93
N LEU A 32 -16.20 0.98 16.21
CA LEU A 32 -16.21 -0.05 15.17
C LEU A 32 -17.35 0.09 14.16
N SER A 33 -18.37 0.91 14.47
CA SER A 33 -19.44 1.25 13.53
C SER A 33 -19.21 2.59 12.82
N ASP A 34 -18.18 3.35 13.23
CA ASP A 34 -17.81 4.63 12.64
C ASP A 34 -16.91 4.40 11.42
N LYS A 35 -17.36 4.89 10.26
CA LYS A 35 -16.62 4.75 8.99
C LYS A 35 -15.23 5.36 9.05
N TYR A 36 -15.04 6.48 9.73
CA TYR A 36 -13.73 7.13 9.82
C TYR A 36 -12.77 6.32 10.66
N PHE A 37 -13.27 5.71 11.73
CA PHE A 37 -12.46 4.86 12.61
C PHE A 37 -12.04 3.56 11.90
N ILE A 38 -12.97 2.89 11.23
CA ILE A 38 -12.68 1.70 10.42
C ILE A 38 -11.65 2.03 9.33
N MET A 39 -11.85 3.12 8.60
CA MET A 39 -10.93 3.53 7.54
C MET A 39 -9.52 3.82 8.09
N ALA A 40 -9.42 4.43 9.28
CA ALA A 40 -8.12 4.65 9.92
C ALA A 40 -7.41 3.34 10.30
N ILE A 41 -8.17 2.35 10.81
CA ILE A 41 -7.62 1.01 11.10
C ILE A 41 -7.19 0.31 9.80
N SER A 42 -8.03 0.29 8.77
CA SER A 42 -7.71 -0.34 7.48
C SER A 42 -6.44 0.26 6.88
N ASN A 43 -6.33 1.59 6.84
CA ASN A 43 -5.13 2.27 6.35
C ASN A 43 -3.87 1.87 7.13
N ARG A 44 -3.99 1.65 8.45
CA ARG A 44 -2.86 1.19 9.27
C ARG A 44 -2.48 -0.25 8.96
N ILE A 45 -3.46 -1.15 8.80
CA ILE A 45 -3.23 -2.55 8.38
C ILE A 45 -2.53 -2.58 7.03
N GLU A 46 -3.03 -1.83 6.05
CA GLU A 46 -2.45 -1.76 4.71
C GLU A 46 -1.02 -1.21 4.75
N THR A 47 -0.78 -0.15 5.51
CA THR A 47 0.56 0.42 5.68
C THR A 47 1.52 -0.58 6.31
N ALA A 48 1.10 -1.31 7.34
CA ALA A 48 1.91 -2.34 7.98
C ALA A 48 2.21 -3.51 7.02
N SER A 49 1.19 -3.95 6.27
CA SER A 49 1.32 -4.97 5.23
C SER A 49 2.31 -4.56 4.14
N LEU A 50 2.20 -3.31 3.64
CA LEU A 50 3.12 -2.76 2.66
C LEU A 50 4.56 -2.69 3.20
N LYS A 51 4.75 -2.24 4.44
CA LYS A 51 6.07 -2.24 5.09
C LYS A 51 6.66 -3.64 5.18
N ASN A 52 5.86 -4.65 5.55
CA ASN A 52 6.30 -6.03 5.60
C ASN A 52 6.69 -6.55 4.21
N ARG A 53 5.87 -6.29 3.19
CA ARG A 53 6.18 -6.64 1.79
C ARG A 53 7.48 -6.01 1.31
N ILE A 54 7.72 -4.74 1.64
CA ILE A 54 8.98 -4.04 1.32
C ILE A 54 10.17 -4.71 2.03
N LEU A 55 10.02 -5.04 3.31
CA LEU A 55 11.07 -5.72 4.07
C LEU A 55 11.40 -7.09 3.49
N LEU A 56 10.38 -7.88 3.17
CA LEU A 56 10.54 -9.17 2.50
C LEU A 56 11.21 -8.99 1.14
N ALA A 57 10.78 -8.04 0.32
CA ALA A 57 11.40 -7.76 -0.98
C ALA A 57 12.88 -7.38 -0.86
N LYS A 58 13.29 -6.70 0.21
CA LYS A 58 14.70 -6.36 0.48
C LYS A 58 15.53 -7.58 0.88
N ILE A 59 14.97 -8.46 1.70
CA ILE A 59 15.70 -9.61 2.26
C ILE A 59 15.69 -10.81 1.30
N LEU A 60 14.63 -10.95 0.49
CA LEU A 60 14.39 -12.09 -0.39
C LEU A 60 15.57 -12.39 -1.31
N PRO A 61 16.21 -11.42 -2.01
CA PRO A 61 17.38 -11.72 -2.85
C PRO A 61 18.54 -12.35 -2.08
N SER A 62 18.82 -11.87 -0.87
CA SER A 62 19.88 -12.42 -0.01
C SER A 62 19.54 -13.83 0.48
N VAL A 63 18.28 -14.09 0.84
CA VAL A 63 17.82 -15.41 1.26
C VAL A 63 17.86 -16.39 0.10
N THR A 64 17.38 -16.00 -1.08
CA THR A 64 17.44 -16.82 -2.29
C THR A 64 18.87 -17.16 -2.66
N ALA A 65 19.81 -16.21 -2.60
CA ALA A 65 21.23 -16.49 -2.85
C ALA A 65 21.80 -17.53 -1.87
N ARG A 66 21.45 -17.44 -0.58
CA ARG A 66 21.84 -18.44 0.42
C ARG A 66 21.21 -19.80 0.16
N LEU A 67 19.93 -19.85 -0.23
CA LEU A 67 19.25 -21.10 -0.56
C LEU A 67 19.90 -21.79 -1.77
N VAL A 68 20.22 -21.03 -2.83
CA VAL A 68 20.94 -21.57 -3.99
C VAL A 68 22.29 -22.17 -3.59
N HIS A 69 23.01 -21.52 -2.68
CA HIS A 69 24.27 -22.08 -2.16
C HIS A 69 24.05 -23.39 -1.38
N LEU A 70 22.99 -23.47 -0.56
CA LEU A 70 22.64 -24.68 0.19
C LEU A 70 22.19 -25.84 -0.70
N CYS A 71 21.62 -25.55 -1.87
CA CYS A 71 21.29 -26.58 -2.87
C CYS A 71 22.54 -27.33 -3.36
N SER A 72 23.71 -26.70 -3.33
CA SER A 72 24.99 -27.32 -3.70
C SER A 72 25.78 -27.88 -2.50
N SER A 73 25.16 -28.02 -1.32
CA SER A 73 25.84 -28.58 -0.15
C SER A 73 26.00 -30.10 -0.23
N ASP A 74 27.07 -30.62 0.37
CA ASP A 74 27.37 -32.05 0.44
C ASP A 74 26.39 -32.84 1.33
N ASN A 75 25.54 -32.14 2.10
CA ASN A 75 24.50 -32.75 2.90
C ASN A 75 23.21 -32.89 2.08
N GLU A 76 22.91 -34.11 1.66
CA GLU A 76 21.78 -34.42 0.79
C GLU A 76 20.43 -33.97 1.38
N ASP A 77 20.23 -34.08 2.69
CA ASP A 77 18.98 -33.65 3.33
C ASP A 77 18.83 -32.13 3.34
N VAL A 78 19.94 -31.40 3.52
CA VAL A 78 19.96 -29.93 3.48
C VAL A 78 19.77 -29.44 2.06
N SER A 79 20.46 -30.03 1.10
CA SER A 79 20.30 -29.73 -0.34
C SER A 79 18.86 -29.98 -0.79
N ARG A 80 18.27 -31.13 -0.44
CA ARG A 80 16.89 -31.47 -0.81
C ARG A 80 15.89 -30.49 -0.22
N LYS A 81 16.03 -30.14 1.06
CA LYS A 81 15.17 -29.13 1.71
C LYS A 81 15.31 -27.75 1.08
N ALA A 82 16.53 -27.31 0.80
CA ALA A 82 16.78 -26.03 0.14
C ALA A 82 16.13 -25.96 -1.26
N CYS A 83 16.24 -27.05 -2.03
CA CYS A 83 15.58 -27.17 -3.34
C CYS A 83 14.05 -27.09 -3.23
N ILE A 84 13.43 -27.79 -2.28
CA ILE A 84 11.98 -27.74 -2.05
C ILE A 84 11.55 -26.31 -1.67
N THR A 85 12.24 -25.68 -0.71
CA THR A 85 11.94 -24.30 -0.30
C THR A 85 12.07 -23.30 -1.45
N LEU A 86 13.04 -23.52 -2.35
CA LEU A 86 13.20 -22.67 -3.54
C LEU A 86 12.02 -22.82 -4.52
N LEU A 87 11.52 -24.04 -4.72
CA LEU A 87 10.36 -24.32 -5.56
C LEU A 87 9.07 -23.74 -4.96
N GLU A 88 8.87 -23.87 -3.65
CA GLU A 88 7.74 -23.27 -2.93
C GLU A 88 7.77 -21.73 -3.03
N LEU A 89 8.95 -21.11 -2.91
CA LEU A 89 9.10 -19.66 -3.11
C LEU A 89 8.73 -19.20 -4.53
N GLN A 90 8.91 -20.04 -5.55
CA GLN A 90 8.51 -19.74 -6.93
C GLN A 90 7.01 -19.88 -7.14
N GLN A 91 6.37 -20.88 -6.55
CA GLN A 91 4.91 -21.07 -6.62
C GLN A 91 4.14 -19.95 -5.92
N ASN A 92 4.70 -19.40 -4.84
CA ASN A 92 4.13 -18.27 -4.12
C ASN A 92 4.35 -16.90 -4.82
N LYS A 93 5.01 -16.83 -5.99
CA LYS A 93 5.09 -15.58 -6.76
C LYS A 93 3.76 -15.18 -7.40
N ASP A 94 2.81 -16.10 -7.48
CA ASP A 94 1.40 -15.82 -7.78
C ASP A 94 0.63 -15.31 -6.54
N LEU A 95 1.35 -14.86 -5.50
CA LEU A 95 0.79 -13.87 -4.56
C LEU A 95 0.63 -12.57 -5.33
N ASP A 96 -0.47 -12.55 -6.07
CA ASP A 96 -1.13 -11.46 -6.74
C ASP A 96 -0.80 -10.15 -6.01
N LEU A 97 0.25 -9.48 -6.47
CA LEU A 97 0.42 -8.07 -6.23
C LEU A 97 -0.65 -7.43 -7.12
N GLN A 98 -1.92 -7.62 -6.76
CA GLN A 98 -3.00 -6.74 -7.15
C GLN A 98 -2.63 -5.39 -6.53
N PHE A 99 -1.73 -4.68 -7.19
CA PHE A 99 -1.93 -3.27 -7.34
C PHE A 99 -3.35 -3.20 -7.88
N GLU A 100 -4.29 -2.73 -7.06
CA GLU A 100 -5.61 -2.36 -7.55
C GLU A 100 -5.38 -1.67 -8.89
N GLU A 101 -5.95 -2.23 -9.96
CA GLU A 101 -5.95 -1.53 -11.24
C GLU A 101 -6.37 -0.10 -10.92
N GLU A 102 -5.51 0.87 -11.26
CA GLU A 102 -5.84 2.28 -11.13
C GLU A 102 -7.27 2.42 -11.64
N PRO A 103 -8.20 3.00 -10.86
CA PRO A 103 -9.56 3.13 -11.31
C PRO A 103 -9.47 3.84 -12.65
N GLN A 104 -9.77 3.11 -13.74
CA GLN A 104 -9.81 3.68 -15.06
C GLN A 104 -10.95 4.68 -15.00
N THR A 105 -10.64 5.93 -14.64
CA THR A 105 -11.51 7.06 -14.87
C THR A 105 -11.60 7.20 -16.37
N GLN A 106 -12.48 6.39 -16.96
CA GLN A 106 -12.99 6.60 -18.30
C GLN A 106 -13.75 7.92 -18.21
N LEU A 107 -13.03 9.00 -18.53
CA LEU A 107 -13.65 10.30 -18.72
C LEU A 107 -14.69 10.12 -19.81
N ASP A 108 -15.94 10.46 -19.48
CA ASP A 108 -17.01 10.49 -20.45
C ASP A 108 -16.56 11.31 -21.69
N PRO A 109 -16.73 10.80 -22.91
CA PRO A 109 -16.17 11.40 -24.13
C PRO A 109 -16.64 12.83 -24.37
N GLU A 110 -17.81 13.22 -23.86
CA GLU A 110 -18.32 14.59 -23.92
C GLU A 110 -17.49 15.52 -23.02
N THR A 111 -17.13 15.03 -21.82
CA THR A 111 -16.29 15.76 -20.86
C THR A 111 -14.85 15.90 -21.37
N ALA A 112 -14.28 14.84 -21.94
CA ALA A 112 -12.95 14.88 -22.57
C ALA A 112 -12.90 15.91 -23.72
N SER A 113 -13.94 15.95 -24.56
CA SER A 113 -14.05 16.91 -25.67
C SER A 113 -14.11 18.35 -25.18
N LYS A 114 -14.87 18.64 -24.11
CA LYS A 114 -14.95 19.97 -23.51
C LYS A 114 -13.61 20.44 -22.94
N ILE A 115 -12.89 19.56 -22.24
CA ILE A 115 -11.56 19.87 -21.69
C ILE A 115 -10.56 20.18 -22.82
N LEU A 116 -10.56 19.39 -23.89
CA LEU A 116 -9.69 19.61 -25.04
C LEU A 116 -10.00 20.93 -25.76
N ALA A 117 -11.27 21.30 -25.90
CA ALA A 117 -11.68 22.58 -26.48
C ALA A 117 -11.18 23.78 -25.66
N ILE A 118 -11.35 23.73 -24.33
CA ILE A 118 -10.90 24.80 -23.42
C ILE A 118 -9.36 24.95 -23.45
N LEU A 119 -8.64 23.83 -23.51
CA LEU A 119 -7.18 23.85 -23.61
C LEU A 119 -6.70 24.40 -24.96
N ALA A 120 -7.40 24.08 -26.05
CA ALA A 120 -7.11 24.62 -27.38
C ALA A 120 -7.37 26.13 -27.46
N GLU A 121 -8.43 26.64 -26.83
CA GLU A 121 -8.71 28.07 -26.74
C GLU A 121 -7.66 28.82 -25.91
N ARG A 122 -7.17 28.24 -24.82
CA ARG A 122 -6.08 28.82 -24.02
C ARG A 122 -4.78 28.94 -24.80
N LYS A 123 -4.46 28.00 -25.71
CA LYS A 123 -3.29 28.09 -26.60
C LYS A 123 -3.47 29.11 -27.73
N ARG A 124 -4.71 29.45 -28.10
CA ARG A 124 -5.02 30.32 -29.23
C ARG A 124 -5.14 31.79 -28.89
N LYS A 125 -5.25 32.19 -27.61
CA LYS A 125 -5.17 33.61 -27.24
C LYS A 125 -3.72 34.08 -27.39
N PRO A 126 -3.39 34.91 -28.41
CA PRO A 126 -2.13 35.63 -28.41
C PRO A 126 -2.17 36.60 -27.24
N LYS A 127 -1.01 36.85 -26.61
CA LYS A 127 -0.86 37.97 -25.69
C LYS A 127 -1.20 39.24 -26.46
N GLU A 128 -2.39 39.77 -26.23
CA GLU A 128 -2.75 41.15 -26.58
C GLU A 128 -1.93 42.04 -25.64
N ASN A 129 -0.68 42.30 -26.04
CA ASN A 129 0.17 43.27 -25.37
C ASN A 129 -0.40 44.66 -25.66
N THR A 130 -0.95 45.26 -24.63
CA THR A 130 -1.23 46.69 -24.52
C THR A 130 0.03 47.49 -24.82
N ASN A 131 0.08 48.14 -25.98
CA ASN A 131 1.06 49.16 -26.29
C ASN A 131 0.47 50.54 -25.96
N THR A 132 0.57 50.96 -24.69
CA THR A 132 0.52 52.38 -24.31
C THR A 132 1.95 52.88 -24.14
N GLY A 133 2.59 53.16 -25.28
CA GLY A 133 3.85 53.89 -25.35
C GLY A 133 3.59 55.40 -25.34
N CYS A 134 4.06 56.06 -24.28
CA CYS A 134 4.18 57.51 -24.21
C CYS A 134 5.05 58.06 -25.35
N ARG A 135 4.55 59.07 -26.06
CA ARG A 135 5.33 60.24 -26.47
C ARG A 135 4.42 61.41 -26.82
#